data_AF-A0A535E2N9-F1
#
_entry.id   AF-A0A535E2N9-F1
#
_cell.length_a   1.000
_cell.length_b   1.000
_cell.length_c   1.000
_cell.angle_alpha   90.00
_cell.angle_beta   90.00
_cell.angle_gamma   90.00
#
_symmetry.space_group_name_H-M   'P 1'
#
loop_
_entity.id
_entity.type
_entity.pdbx_description
1 polymer ?
#
loop_
_entity_poly.entity_id
_entity_poly.type
_entity_poly.pdbx_seq_one_letter_code
_entity_poly.pdbx_strand_id
1 'polypeptide(L)'
;LTGLAVATALRIGLWNIGGEGQLIIGATAATGVGLYATSLPGPLVLPAMIFAGCLAGAMWATIAAIPRALIGLNEIIVTLFLNYIAILLMDHLIFGPWADPKAFGFAYSRSLPDAAMLPVIPGSYVHVGIVIAVLVAVTCWWLMERTPWGFSVRVAGGNARTAEYLGLHI
;
A
#
# COMPACT_ATOMS: atom_id res chain seq x y z
N LEU A 1 1.64 -9.03 -0.77
CA LEU A 1 1.38 -7.79 -1.56
C LEU A 1 2.51 -6.78 -1.41
N THR A 2 2.95 -6.44 -0.20
CA THR A 2 4.10 -5.54 0.06
C THR A 2 5.38 -5.95 -0.67
N GLY A 3 5.75 -7.23 -0.66
CA GLY A 3 6.91 -7.73 -1.41
C GLY A 3 6.80 -7.53 -2.93
N LEU A 4 5.59 -7.62 -3.50
CA LEU A 4 5.35 -7.33 -4.92
C LEU A 4 5.53 -5.83 -5.21
N ALA A 5 5.06 -4.96 -4.32
CA ALA A 5 5.25 -3.52 -4.46
C ALA A 5 6.74 -3.15 -4.48
N VAL A 6 7.53 -3.69 -3.54
CA VAL A 6 8.99 -3.50 -3.49
C VAL A 6 9.66 -4.08 -4.74
N ALA A 7 9.33 -5.32 -5.12
CA ALA A 7 9.90 -5.95 -6.31
C ALA A 7 9.63 -5.14 -7.59
N THR A 8 8.43 -4.55 -7.71
CA THR A 8 8.06 -3.72 -8.86
C THR A 8 8.84 -2.40 -8.86
N ALA A 9 9.03 -1.77 -7.70
CA ALA A 9 9.84 -0.55 -7.56
C ALA A 9 11.33 -0.79 -7.88
N LEU A 10 11.89 -1.93 -7.47
CA LEU A 10 13.27 -2.27 -7.80
C LEU A 10 13.49 -2.49 -9.31
N ARG A 11 12.47 -2.96 -10.03
CA ARG A 11 12.54 -3.13 -11.51
C ARG A 11 12.66 -1.82 -12.27
N ILE A 12 12.24 -0.70 -11.69
CA ILE A 12 12.40 0.65 -12.25
C ILE A 12 13.63 1.39 -11.70
N GLY A 13 14.51 0.70 -10.96
CA GLY A 13 15.71 1.29 -10.37
C GLY A 13 15.42 2.21 -9.17
N LEU A 14 14.21 2.16 -8.60
CA LEU A 14 13.85 2.92 -7.42
C LEU A 14 14.18 2.12 -6.15
N TRP A 15 14.98 2.72 -5.29
CA TRP A 15 15.35 2.14 -4.00
C TRP A 15 14.55 2.85 -2.91
N ASN A 16 13.29 2.40 -2.75
CA ASN A 16 12.35 2.94 -1.78
C ASN A 16 12.26 2.03 -0.54
N ILE A 17 12.56 2.56 0.65
CA ILE A 17 12.44 1.86 1.94
C ILE A 17 11.15 2.27 2.70
N GLY A 18 10.34 3.16 2.10
CA GLY A 18 9.07 3.69 2.62
C GLY A 18 7.85 2.78 2.48
N GLY A 19 8.03 1.53 2.05
CA GLY A 19 6.93 0.59 1.86
C GLY A 19 6.18 0.29 3.17
N GLU A 20 6.87 0.36 4.30
CA GLU A 20 6.29 0.20 5.64
C GLU A 20 5.29 1.33 5.96
N GLY A 21 5.68 2.60 5.78
CA GLY A 21 4.81 3.74 6.01
C GLY A 21 3.59 3.75 5.09
N GLN A 22 3.77 3.40 3.81
CA GLN A 22 2.66 3.26 2.86
C GLN A 22 1.67 2.17 3.29
N LEU A 23 2.18 1.03 3.81
CA LEU A 23 1.35 -0.04 4.34
C LEU A 23 0.57 0.43 5.57
N ILE A 24 1.24 1.09 6.52
CA ILE A 24 0.63 1.57 7.76
C ILE A 24 -0.49 2.57 7.47
N ILE A 25 -0.22 3.56 6.62
CA ILE A 25 -1.21 4.57 6.24
C ILE A 25 -2.37 3.95 5.45
N GLY A 26 -2.06 3.02 4.53
CA GLY A 26 -3.10 2.29 3.80
C GLY A 26 -4.00 1.46 4.72
N ALA A 27 -3.41 0.72 5.67
CA ALA A 27 -4.15 -0.05 6.68
C ALA A 27 -4.97 0.85 7.61
N THR A 28 -4.41 2.00 8.00
CA THR A 28 -5.09 3.02 8.81
C THR A 28 -6.31 3.55 8.08
N ALA A 29 -6.19 3.97 6.82
CA ALA A 29 -7.31 4.46 6.03
C ALA A 29 -8.39 3.39 5.81
N ALA A 30 -8.00 2.16 5.50
CA ALA A 30 -8.92 1.03 5.38
C ALA A 30 -9.67 0.77 6.70
N THR A 31 -8.97 0.81 7.83
CA THR A 31 -9.57 0.63 9.17
C THR A 31 -10.53 1.77 9.50
N GLY A 32 -10.18 3.02 9.18
CA GLY A 32 -11.07 4.16 9.34
C GLY A 32 -12.38 3.99 8.56
N VAL A 33 -12.31 3.53 7.31
CA VAL A 33 -13.53 3.19 6.56
C VAL A 33 -14.30 2.08 7.27
N GLY A 34 -13.66 0.98 7.67
CA GLY A 34 -14.33 -0.12 8.37
C GLY A 34 -15.02 0.29 9.69
N LEU A 35 -14.45 1.26 10.41
CA LEU A 35 -14.99 1.77 11.67
C LEU A 35 -16.15 2.76 11.49
N TYR A 36 -16.07 3.65 10.50
CA TYR A 36 -17.00 4.78 10.37
C TYR A 36 -18.02 4.63 9.22
N ALA A 37 -17.78 3.73 8.26
CA ALA A 37 -18.68 3.48 7.13
C ALA A 37 -19.86 2.56 7.50
N THR A 38 -20.52 2.82 8.62
CA THR A 38 -21.64 2.02 9.13
C THR A 38 -22.93 2.15 8.32
N SER A 39 -23.01 3.16 7.45
CA SER A 39 -24.15 3.41 6.55
C SER A 39 -24.05 2.71 5.20
N LEU A 40 -22.91 2.11 4.86
CA LEU A 40 -22.72 1.39 3.60
C LEU A 40 -23.31 -0.03 3.69
N PRO A 41 -23.95 -0.54 2.61
CA PRO A 41 -24.33 -1.94 2.51
C PRO A 41 -23.12 -2.84 2.73
N GLY A 42 -23.27 -3.91 3.53
CA GLY A 42 -22.18 -4.80 3.93
C GLY A 42 -21.22 -5.22 2.78
N PRO A 43 -21.72 -5.61 1.59
CA PRO A 43 -20.85 -5.97 0.46
C PRO A 43 -19.97 -4.84 -0.09
N LEU A 44 -20.36 -3.58 0.11
CA LEU A 44 -19.62 -2.41 -0.40
C LEU A 44 -18.54 -1.92 0.57
N VAL A 45 -18.58 -2.35 1.83
CA VAL A 45 -17.60 -1.96 2.85
C VAL A 45 -16.20 -2.45 2.47
N LEU A 46 -16.04 -3.72 2.10
CA LEU A 46 -14.74 -4.29 1.73
C LEU A 46 -14.11 -3.61 0.49
N PRO A 47 -14.81 -3.42 -0.65
CA PRO A 47 -14.28 -2.65 -1.77
C PRO A 47 -13.89 -1.21 -1.38
N ALA A 48 -14.70 -0.54 -0.56
CA ALA A 48 -14.40 0.81 -0.10
C ALA A 48 -13.14 0.86 0.77
N MET A 49 -12.96 -0.12 1.67
CA MET A 49 -11.75 -0.26 2.49
C MET A 49 -10.51 -0.49 1.63
N ILE A 50 -10.59 -1.39 0.64
CA ILE A 50 -9.48 -1.66 -0.29
C ILE A 50 -9.12 -0.39 -1.06
N PHE A 51 -10.12 0.31 -1.61
CA PHE A 51 -9.91 1.51 -2.39
C PHE A 51 -9.31 2.64 -1.55
N ALA A 52 -9.83 2.87 -0.34
CA ALA A 52 -9.30 3.86 0.59
C ALA A 52 -7.86 3.55 0.99
N GLY A 53 -7.53 2.27 1.25
CA GLY A 53 -6.17 1.86 1.56
C GLY A 53 -5.21 2.06 0.40
N CYS A 54 -5.61 1.71 -0.82
CA CYS A 54 -4.82 1.95 -2.03
C CYS A 54 -4.58 3.45 -2.27
N LEU A 55 -5.63 4.27 -2.14
CA LEU A 55 -5.55 5.70 -2.35
C LEU A 55 -4.65 6.37 -1.31
N ALA A 56 -4.82 6.05 -0.03
CA ALA A 56 -4.02 6.61 1.05
C ALA A 56 -2.54 6.21 0.92
N GLY A 57 -2.26 4.94 0.62
CA GLY A 57 -0.89 4.46 0.37
C GLY A 57 -0.24 5.16 -0.84
N ALA A 58 -1.00 5.35 -1.94
CA ALA A 58 -0.53 6.07 -3.12
C ALA A 58 -0.24 7.55 -2.81
N MET A 59 -1.16 8.23 -2.13
CA MET A 59 -0.95 9.61 -1.68
C MET A 59 0.28 9.74 -0.78
N TRP A 60 0.49 8.79 0.12
CA TRP A 60 1.67 8.76 1.00
C TRP A 60 2.97 8.59 0.21
N ALA A 61 2.98 7.71 -0.80
CA ALA A 61 4.11 7.55 -1.70
C ALA A 61 4.42 8.84 -2.47
N THR A 62 3.40 9.60 -2.87
CA THR A 62 3.56 10.87 -3.60
C THR A 62 4.30 11.91 -2.77
N ILE A 63 4.13 11.93 -1.44
CA ILE A 63 4.85 12.87 -0.54
C ILE A 63 6.36 12.70 -0.68
N ALA A 64 6.86 11.46 -0.79
CA ALA A 64 8.28 11.20 -1.03
C ALA A 64 8.69 11.41 -2.50
N ALA A 65 7.79 11.14 -3.45
CA ALA A 65 8.07 11.24 -4.87
C ALA A 65 8.24 12.69 -5.35
N ILE A 66 7.48 13.64 -4.80
CA ILE A 66 7.53 15.06 -5.23
C ILE A 66 8.92 15.68 -4.99
N PRO A 67 9.51 15.65 -3.77
CA PRO A 67 10.84 16.22 -3.54
C PRO A 67 11.92 15.55 -4.39
N ARG A 68 11.80 14.24 -4.63
CA ARG A 68 12.71 13.55 -5.55
C ARG A 68 12.60 14.10 -6.97
N ALA A 69 11.38 14.21 -7.50
CA ALA A 69 11.14 14.64 -8.87
C ALA A 69 11.51 16.12 -9.11
N LEU A 70 11.27 16.99 -8.13
CA LEU A 70 11.48 18.43 -8.28
C LEU A 70 12.91 18.88 -7.97
N ILE A 71 13.52 18.34 -6.92
CA ILE A 71 14.81 18.85 -6.39
C ILE A 71 15.88 17.77 -6.24
N GLY A 72 15.63 16.53 -6.68
CA GLY A 72 16.61 15.46 -6.66
C GLY A 72 16.96 14.98 -5.24
N LEU A 73 16.07 15.17 -4.27
CA LEU A 73 16.30 14.76 -2.89
C LEU A 73 16.44 13.24 -2.78
N ASN A 74 17.32 12.79 -1.88
CA ASN A 74 17.50 11.36 -1.61
C ASN A 74 16.22 10.75 -1.02
N GLU A 75 15.52 9.95 -1.83
CA GLU A 75 14.26 9.30 -1.47
C GLU A 75 14.38 8.37 -0.27
N ILE A 76 15.54 7.75 -0.05
CA ILE A 76 15.76 6.80 1.05
C ILE A 76 15.56 7.53 2.39
N ILE A 77 16.14 8.72 2.53
CA ILE A 77 16.06 9.50 3.77
C ILE A 77 14.63 9.98 4.00
N VAL A 78 13.98 10.52 2.96
CA VAL A 78 12.60 11.02 3.07
C VAL A 78 11.64 9.90 3.45
N THR A 79 11.75 8.76 2.78
CA THR A 79 10.87 7.61 3.00
C THR A 79 11.09 6.97 4.37
N LEU A 80 12.32 6.93 4.87
CA LEU A 80 12.62 6.50 6.24
C LEU A 80 11.95 7.39 7.28
N PHE A 81 12.06 8.72 7.15
CA PHE A 81 11.38 9.64 8.07
C PHE A 81 9.86 9.55 7.99
N LEU A 82 9.31 9.37 6.79
CA LEU A 82 7.87 9.17 6.60
C LEU A 82 7.36 7.87 7.24
N ASN A 83 8.17 6.82 7.33
CA ASN A 83 7.78 5.61 8.08
C ASN A 83 7.54 5.93 9.56
N TYR A 84 8.44 6.67 10.20
CA TYR A 84 8.27 7.08 11.59
C TYR A 84 7.02 7.94 11.79
N ILE A 85 6.76 8.87 10.88
CA ILE A 85 5.55 9.71 10.93
C ILE A 85 4.29 8.84 10.80
N ALA A 86 4.30 7.84 9.90
CA ALA A 86 3.17 6.92 9.74
C ALA A 86 2.91 6.11 11.01
N ILE A 87 3.96 5.58 11.65
CA ILE A 87 3.85 4.84 12.91
C ILE A 87 3.28 5.74 14.01
N LEU A 88 3.84 6.94 14.19
CA LEU A 88 3.37 7.89 15.20
C LEU A 88 1.92 8.32 14.98
N LEU A 89 1.50 8.48 13.72
CA LEU A 89 0.12 8.81 13.38
C LEU A 89 -0.83 7.65 13.69
N MET A 90 -0.44 6.42 13.38
CA MET A 90 -1.19 5.22 13.73
C MET A 90 -1.32 5.07 15.25
N ASP A 91 -0.22 5.23 15.99
CA ASP A 91 -0.21 5.17 17.46
C ASP A 91 -1.13 6.21 18.07
N HIS A 92 -1.08 7.45 17.57
CA HIS A 92 -2.00 8.51 18.03
C HIS A 92 -3.47 8.12 17.86
N LEU A 93 -3.83 7.47 16.75
CA LEU A 93 -5.19 7.01 16.50
C LEU A 93 -5.59 5.88 17.45
N ILE A 94 -4.72 4.88 17.63
CA ILE A 94 -4.98 3.71 18.46
C ILE A 94 -5.08 4.06 19.94
N PHE A 95 -4.21 4.94 20.45
CA PHE A 95 -4.26 5.39 21.85
C PHE A 95 -5.27 6.52 22.08
N GLY A 96 -5.74 7.18 21.01
CA GLY A 96 -6.69 8.27 21.08
C GLY A 96 -8.09 7.86 20.58
N PRO A 97 -8.55 8.41 19.44
CA PRO A 97 -9.95 8.30 19.01
C PRO A 97 -10.42 6.88 18.69
N TRP A 98 -9.52 5.95 18.35
CA TRP A 98 -9.87 4.59 17.97
C TRP A 98 -9.69 3.57 19.10
N ALA A 99 -9.18 4.01 20.25
CA ALA A 99 -8.98 3.18 21.42
C ALA A 99 -10.29 2.46 21.78
N ASP A 100 -10.21 1.13 21.94
CA ASP A 100 -11.31 0.38 22.52
C ASP A 100 -11.35 0.63 24.04
N PRO A 101 -12.45 1.16 24.60
CA PRO A 101 -12.59 1.34 26.05
C PRO A 101 -12.43 0.03 26.84
N LYS A 102 -12.60 -1.13 26.19
CA LYS A 102 -12.46 -2.46 26.78
C LYS A 102 -11.04 -3.03 26.67
N ALA A 103 -10.12 -2.33 26.01
CA ALA A 103 -8.75 -2.80 25.83
C ALA A 103 -7.82 -2.50 27.01
N PHE A 104 -8.30 -1.95 28.14
CA PHE A 104 -7.52 -1.74 29.38
C PHE A 104 -6.12 -1.10 29.17
N GLY A 105 -5.98 -0.19 28.20
CA GLY A 105 -4.72 0.49 27.88
C GLY A 105 -3.80 -0.24 26.89
N PHE A 106 -4.21 -1.40 26.37
CA PHE A 106 -3.54 -2.06 25.24
C PHE A 106 -3.87 -1.37 23.91
N ALA A 107 -2.91 -1.40 22.99
CA ALA A 107 -2.99 -0.79 21.66
C ALA A 107 -3.92 -1.57 20.71
N TYR A 108 -5.23 -1.54 20.98
CA TYR A 108 -6.26 -2.13 20.13
C TYR A 108 -7.26 -1.08 19.69
N SER A 109 -7.55 -1.09 18.38
CA SER A 109 -8.71 -0.40 17.85
C SER A 109 -9.99 -1.15 18.22
N ARG A 110 -11.13 -0.45 18.19
CA ARG A 110 -12.45 -1.09 18.31
C ARG A 110 -12.59 -2.23 17.30
N SER A 111 -13.25 -3.30 17.74
CA SER A 111 -13.53 -4.45 16.87
C SER A 111 -14.30 -4.02 15.62
N LEU A 112 -13.82 -4.45 14.45
CA LEU A 112 -14.47 -4.20 13.17
C LEU A 112 -15.76 -5.04 13.07
N PRO A 113 -16.82 -4.53 12.41
CA PRO A 113 -17.99 -5.32 12.09
C PRO A 113 -17.64 -6.52 11.20
N ASP A 114 -18.41 -7.61 11.28
CA ASP A 114 -18.18 -8.81 10.45
C ASP A 114 -18.17 -8.50 8.95
N ALA A 115 -18.96 -7.52 8.50
CA ALA A 115 -19.00 -7.07 7.11
C ALA A 115 -17.70 -6.36 6.65
N ALA A 116 -16.88 -5.88 7.59
CA ALA A 116 -15.58 -5.26 7.33
C ALA A 116 -14.42 -6.27 7.45
N MET A 117 -14.71 -7.54 7.73
CA MET A 117 -13.72 -8.62 7.77
C MET A 117 -13.73 -9.40 6.46
N LEU A 118 -12.54 -9.75 5.96
CA LEU A 118 -12.44 -10.63 4.81
C LEU A 118 -12.97 -12.02 5.18
N PRO A 119 -13.79 -12.65 4.32
CA PRO A 119 -14.30 -13.98 4.58
C PRO A 119 -13.14 -14.98 4.66
N VAL A 120 -13.26 -15.93 5.56
CA VAL A 120 -12.30 -17.02 5.77
C VAL A 120 -12.72 -18.23 4.94
N ILE A 121 -11.75 -18.94 4.38
CA ILE A 121 -12.02 -20.19 3.65
C ILE A 121 -12.54 -21.22 4.66
N PRO A 122 -13.73 -21.82 4.44
CA PRO A 122 -14.31 -22.81 5.35
C PRO A 122 -13.33 -23.93 5.70
N GLY A 123 -13.12 -24.18 6.99
CA GLY A 123 -12.18 -25.21 7.47
C GLY A 123 -10.73 -24.77 7.59
N SER A 124 -10.42 -23.47 7.46
CA SER A 124 -9.06 -22.93 7.64
C SER A 124 -9.05 -21.60 8.41
N TYR A 125 -7.87 -21.09 8.74
CA TYR A 125 -7.66 -19.71 9.23
C TYR A 125 -7.26 -18.75 8.09
N VAL A 126 -7.31 -19.18 6.83
CA VAL A 126 -6.86 -18.41 5.68
C VAL A 126 -8.00 -17.57 5.13
N HIS A 127 -7.81 -16.25 5.07
CA HIS A 127 -8.77 -15.34 4.45
C HIS A 127 -8.71 -15.39 2.91
N VAL A 128 -9.83 -15.08 2.25
CA VAL A 128 -9.94 -15.01 0.77
C VAL A 128 -8.96 -13.99 0.16
N GLY A 129 -8.39 -13.09 0.96
CA GLY A 129 -7.28 -12.20 0.54
C GLY A 129 -6.08 -12.93 -0.09
N ILE A 130 -5.89 -14.24 0.15
CA ILE A 130 -4.86 -15.02 -0.56
C ILE A 130 -5.12 -15.10 -2.07
N VAL A 131 -6.39 -15.22 -2.48
CA VAL A 131 -6.80 -15.26 -3.89
C VAL A 131 -6.50 -13.92 -4.55
N ILE A 132 -6.81 -12.82 -3.84
CA ILE A 132 -6.47 -11.46 -4.29
C ILE A 132 -4.96 -11.31 -4.44
N ALA A 133 -4.17 -11.80 -3.48
CA ALA A 133 -2.72 -11.72 -3.54
C ALA A 133 -2.14 -12.48 -4.74
N VAL A 134 -2.65 -13.68 -5.04
CA VAL A 134 -2.26 -14.46 -6.22
C VAL A 134 -2.64 -13.75 -7.52
N LEU A 135 -3.88 -13.23 -7.61
CA LEU A 135 -4.34 -12.50 -8.79
C LEU A 135 -3.47 -11.27 -9.06
N VAL A 136 -3.15 -10.49 -8.03
CA VAL A 136 -2.25 -9.33 -8.15
C VAL A 136 -0.84 -9.78 -8.55
N ALA A 137 -0.32 -10.86 -7.99
CA ALA A 137 1.00 -11.39 -8.36
C ALA A 137 1.07 -11.78 -9.84
N VAL A 138 0.08 -12.53 -10.33
CA VAL A 138 -0.03 -12.94 -11.75
C VAL A 138 -0.18 -11.71 -12.64
N THR A 139 -0.97 -10.72 -12.23
CA THR A 139 -1.17 -9.47 -12.99
C THR A 139 0.12 -8.67 -13.08
N CYS A 140 0.84 -8.48 -11.97
CA CYS A 140 2.15 -7.81 -11.97
C CYS A 140 3.16 -8.55 -12.84
N TRP A 141 3.23 -9.89 -12.75
CA TRP A 141 4.10 -10.69 -13.61
C TRP A 141 3.76 -10.52 -15.09
N TRP A 142 2.49 -10.63 -15.46
CA TRP A 142 2.05 -10.47 -16.84
C TRP A 142 2.34 -9.06 -17.38
N LEU A 143 2.05 -8.01 -16.59
CA LEU A 143 2.36 -6.63 -16.96
C LEU A 143 3.87 -6.43 -17.19
N MET A 144 4.71 -6.93 -16.28
CA MET A 144 6.17 -6.74 -16.38
C MET A 144 6.82 -7.56 -17.50
N GLU A 145 6.40 -8.81 -17.69
CA GLU A 145 7.06 -9.75 -18.60
C GLU A 145 6.45 -9.82 -19.99
N ARG A 146 5.15 -9.51 -20.14
CA ARG A 146 4.40 -9.75 -21.38
C ARG A 146 3.89 -8.49 -22.07
N THR A 147 4.08 -7.29 -21.50
CA THR A 147 3.60 -6.05 -22.13
C THR A 147 4.75 -5.15 -22.61
N PRO A 148 4.53 -4.33 -23.66
CA PRO A 148 5.50 -3.34 -24.12
C PRO A 148 5.86 -2.33 -23.04
N TRP A 149 4.88 -1.94 -22.20
CA TRP A 149 5.12 -1.05 -21.07
C TRP A 149 6.10 -1.67 -20.06
N GLY A 150 5.89 -2.94 -19.69
CA GLY A 150 6.80 -3.67 -18.81
C GLY A 150 8.21 -3.84 -19.39
N PHE A 151 8.34 -3.95 -20.70
CA PHE A 151 9.64 -3.91 -21.39
C PHE A 151 10.32 -2.54 -21.22
N SER A 152 9.61 -1.43 -21.52
CA SER A 152 10.14 -0.08 -21.36
C SER A 152 10.60 0.21 -19.94
N VAL A 153 9.77 -0.16 -18.95
CA VAL A 153 10.02 -0.02 -17.51
C VAL A 153 11.32 -0.73 -17.09
N ARG A 154 11.55 -1.97 -17.55
CA ARG A 154 12.76 -2.73 -17.23
C ARG A 154 14.02 -2.16 -17.88
N VAL A 155 13.92 -1.70 -19.13
CA VAL A 155 15.05 -1.07 -19.83
C VAL A 155 15.42 0.25 -19.16
N ALA A 156 14.42 1.06 -18.79
CA ALA A 156 14.60 2.30 -18.04
C ALA A 156 15.28 2.08 -16.69
N GLY A 157 14.84 1.09 -15.92
CA GLY A 157 15.42 0.76 -14.62
C GLY A 157 16.84 0.21 -14.69
N GLY A 158 17.23 -0.42 -15.81
CA GLY A 158 18.60 -0.91 -16.03
C GLY A 158 19.57 0.19 -16.49
N ASN A 159 19.15 1.02 -17.45
CA ASN A 159 19.92 2.16 -17.92
C ASN A 159 19.02 3.22 -18.58
N ALA A 160 18.76 4.32 -17.87
CA ALA A 160 17.94 5.42 -18.37
C ALA A 160 18.42 5.98 -19.71
N ARG A 161 19.74 6.08 -19.94
CA ARG A 161 20.31 6.56 -21.22
C ARG A 161 19.97 5.62 -22.37
N THR A 162 20.02 4.31 -22.14
CA THR A 162 19.65 3.31 -23.17
C THR A 162 18.17 3.40 -23.52
N ALA A 163 17.32 3.69 -22.54
CA ALA A 163 15.89 3.87 -22.79
C ALA A 163 15.60 5.12 -23.64
N GLU A 164 16.28 6.24 -23.37
CA GLU A 164 16.21 7.45 -24.18
C GLU A 164 16.72 7.20 -25.62
N TYR A 165 17.85 6.50 -25.78
CA TYR A 165 18.38 6.12 -27.09
C TYR A 165 17.43 5.26 -27.92
N LEU A 166 16.65 4.41 -27.26
CA LEU A 166 15.66 3.54 -27.90
C LEU A 166 14.32 4.26 -28.18
N GLY A 167 14.19 5.55 -27.85
CA GLY A 167 12.95 6.31 -28.02
C GLY A 167 11.80 5.80 -27.16
N LEU A 168 12.11 5.11 -26.06
CA LEU A 168 11.10 4.59 -25.15
C LEU A 168 10.55 5.75 -24.32
N HIS A 169 9.30 6.15 -24.60
CA HIS A 169 8.57 7.08 -23.75
C HIS A 169 8.15 6.36 -22.46
N ILE A 170 8.67 6.82 -21.33
CA ILE A 170 8.38 6.30 -19.98
C ILE A 170 7.73 7.40 -19.16
#